data_AF-A0A1I1UQD4-F1
#
_entry.id   AF-A0A1I1UQD4-F1
#
_cell.length_a   1.000
_cell.length_b   1.000
_cell.length_c   1.000
_cell.angle_alpha   90.00
_cell.angle_beta   90.00
_cell.angle_gamma   90.00
#
_symmetry.space_group_name_H-M   'P 1'
#
loop_
_entity.id
_entity.type
_entity.pdbx_description
1 polymer ?
#
loop_
_entity_poly.entity_id
_entity_poly.type
_entity_poly.pdbx_seq_one_letter_code
_entity_poly.pdbx_strand_id
1 'polypeptide(L)'
;MTQRPQSWRDLNADELRQLLEWREPLFTVADLLFAQWLFAGKKTDAARTAEIEAESAYLDAWQAWINIRTGKTLLPSEAAEKRRDRCRIRVARAEREQERLYAAYRAAAEAA
;
A
#
# COMPACT_ATOMS: atom_id res chain seq x y z
N MET A 1 9.59 -23.08 12.30
CA MET A 1 8.65 -22.47 13.27
C MET A 1 7.84 -21.43 12.53
N THR A 2 6.66 -21.80 12.04
CA THR A 2 5.73 -20.85 11.39
C THR A 2 5.05 -20.06 12.49
N GLN A 3 5.44 -18.81 12.64
CA GLN A 3 4.79 -17.86 13.55
C GLN A 3 3.30 -17.83 13.20
N ARG A 4 2.40 -18.09 14.15
CA ARG A 4 0.96 -18.02 13.86
C ARG A 4 0.64 -16.60 13.38
N PRO A 5 -0.06 -16.45 12.25
CA PRO A 5 -0.42 -15.15 11.71
C PRO A 5 -1.26 -14.40 12.74
N GLN A 6 -0.83 -13.19 13.11
CA GLN A 6 -1.50 -12.39 14.14
C GLN A 6 -2.85 -11.81 13.68
N SER A 7 -3.11 -11.84 12.37
CA SER A 7 -4.28 -11.23 11.75
C SER A 7 -4.67 -12.02 10.51
N TRP A 8 -5.97 -12.26 10.34
CA TRP A 8 -6.53 -12.86 9.12
C TRP A 8 -6.22 -12.04 7.86
N ARG A 9 -5.85 -10.76 8.01
CA ARG A 9 -5.53 -9.87 6.89
C ARG A 9 -4.24 -10.21 6.17
N ASP A 10 -3.37 -10.97 6.81
CA ASP A 10 -2.06 -11.34 6.28
C ASP A 10 -2.07 -12.78 5.73
N LEU A 11 -3.23 -13.44 5.76
CA LEU A 11 -3.42 -14.82 5.31
C LEU A 11 -3.67 -14.90 3.81
N ASN A 12 -3.09 -15.91 3.16
CA ASN A 12 -3.42 -16.28 1.80
C ASN A 12 -4.72 -17.12 1.72
N ALA A 13 -5.19 -17.42 0.50
CA ALA A 13 -6.45 -18.13 0.29
C ALA A 13 -6.51 -19.51 0.96
N ASP A 14 -5.42 -20.27 0.98
CA ASP A 14 -5.38 -21.60 1.58
C ASP A 14 -5.37 -21.51 3.11
N GLU A 15 -4.64 -20.54 3.67
CA GLU A 15 -4.65 -20.28 5.11
C GLU A 15 -6.01 -19.75 5.58
N LEU A 16 -6.71 -18.95 4.77
CA LEU A 16 -8.08 -18.52 5.04
C LEU A 16 -9.05 -19.71 4.98
N ARG A 17 -8.88 -20.64 4.04
CA ARG A 17 -9.69 -21.86 3.97
C ARG A 17 -9.52 -22.69 5.25
N GLN A 18 -8.29 -22.93 5.68
CA GLN A 18 -7.99 -23.62 6.94
C GLN A 18 -8.56 -22.89 8.16
N LEU A 19 -8.57 -21.55 8.16
CA LEU A 19 -9.17 -20.77 9.25
C LEU A 19 -10.69 -20.96 9.31
N LEU A 20 -11.35 -21.04 8.15
CA LEU A 20 -12.79 -21.16 8.03
C LEU A 20 -13.32 -22.58 8.23
N GLU A 21 -12.51 -23.63 7.98
CA GLU A 21 -12.88 -25.03 8.23
C GLU A 21 -13.37 -25.29 9.66
N TRP A 22 -12.95 -24.47 10.64
CA TRP A 22 -13.29 -24.60 12.05
C TRP A 22 -14.45 -23.72 12.50
N ARG A 23 -15.11 -22.98 11.59
CA ARG A 23 -16.19 -22.05 11.92
C ARG A 23 -17.44 -22.33 11.07
N GLU A 24 -18.61 -22.31 11.69
CA GLU A 24 -19.88 -22.33 10.95
C GLU A 24 -19.93 -21.16 9.93
N PRO A 25 -20.48 -21.34 8.72
CA PRO A 25 -20.13 -20.52 7.57
C PRO A 25 -20.88 -19.18 7.59
N LEU A 26 -20.41 -18.26 8.44
CA LEU A 26 -20.81 -16.86 8.38
C LEU A 26 -20.07 -16.12 7.25
N PHE A 27 -18.93 -16.64 6.81
CA PHE A 27 -18.07 -16.03 5.81
C PHE A 27 -17.43 -17.08 4.91
N THR A 28 -17.25 -16.74 3.64
CA THR A 28 -16.46 -17.51 2.67
C THR A 28 -15.03 -16.99 2.56
N VAL A 29 -14.16 -17.76 1.90
CA VAL A 29 -12.79 -17.30 1.55
C VAL A 29 -12.87 -16.04 0.68
N ALA A 30 -13.83 -15.97 -0.25
CA ALA A 30 -14.05 -14.81 -1.10
C ALA A 30 -14.40 -13.57 -0.29
N ASP A 31 -15.25 -13.68 0.74
CA ASP A 31 -15.62 -12.54 1.60
C ASP A 31 -14.40 -11.97 2.35
N LEU A 32 -13.53 -12.85 2.86
CA LEU A 32 -12.33 -12.43 3.57
C LEU A 32 -11.30 -11.81 2.61
N LEU A 33 -11.09 -12.39 1.42
CA LEU A 33 -10.22 -11.79 0.40
C LEU A 33 -10.75 -10.45 -0.10
N PHE A 34 -12.07 -10.31 -0.26
CA PHE A 34 -12.71 -9.04 -0.60
C PHE A 34 -12.44 -7.98 0.48
N ALA A 35 -12.60 -8.35 1.76
CA ALA A 35 -12.31 -7.44 2.87
C ALA A 35 -10.81 -7.06 2.91
N GLN A 36 -9.88 -8.01 2.67
CA GLN A 36 -8.45 -7.70 2.54
C GLN A 36 -8.18 -6.70 1.42
N TRP A 37 -8.79 -6.87 0.25
CA TRP A 37 -8.67 -5.94 -0.87
C TRP A 37 -9.16 -4.53 -0.51
N LEU A 38 -10.31 -4.39 0.15
CA LEU A 38 -10.80 -3.09 0.62
C LEU A 38 -9.83 -2.42 1.61
N PHE A 39 -9.23 -3.18 2.52
CA PHE A 39 -8.20 -2.67 3.43
C PHE A 39 -6.93 -2.25 2.69
N ALA A 40 -6.51 -3.01 1.66
CA ALA A 40 -5.39 -2.64 0.81
C ALA A 40 -5.66 -1.33 0.06
N GLY A 41 -6.89 -1.13 -0.44
CA GLY A 41 -7.30 0.13 -1.06
C GLY A 41 -7.09 1.35 -0.15
N LYS A 42 -7.49 1.26 1.12
CA LYS A 42 -7.22 2.35 2.10
C LYS A 42 -5.73 2.61 2.31
N LYS A 43 -4.88 1.58 2.24
CA LYS A 43 -3.41 1.75 2.31
C LYS A 43 -2.87 2.41 1.06
N THR A 44 -3.39 2.07 -0.12
CA THR A 44 -3.05 2.73 -1.39
C THR A 44 -3.42 4.21 -1.36
N ASP A 45 -4.61 4.56 -0.89
CA ASP A 45 -5.05 5.96 -0.75
C ASP A 45 -4.11 6.75 0.17
N ALA A 46 -3.81 6.19 1.36
CA ALA A 46 -2.88 6.82 2.30
C ALA A 46 -1.46 6.99 1.71
N ALA A 47 -0.99 6.01 0.93
CA ALA A 47 0.30 6.11 0.24
C ALA A 47 0.29 7.21 -0.84
N ARG A 48 -0.80 7.35 -1.60
CA ARG A 48 -0.97 8.41 -2.61
C ARG A 48 -1.05 9.79 -1.98
N THR A 49 -1.77 9.95 -0.86
CA THR A 49 -1.75 11.23 -0.12
C THR A 49 -0.33 11.60 0.30
N ALA A 50 0.44 10.65 0.84
CA ALA A 50 1.83 10.90 1.23
C ALA A 50 2.78 11.19 0.05
N GLU A 51 2.48 10.65 -1.14
CA GLU A 51 3.17 10.99 -2.39
C GLU A 51 2.88 12.43 -2.81
N ILE A 52 1.62 12.85 -2.82
CA ILE A 52 1.22 14.22 -3.15
C ILE A 52 1.90 15.22 -2.21
N GLU A 53 1.89 14.96 -0.89
CA GLU A 53 2.57 15.80 0.09
C GLU A 53 4.09 15.87 -0.15
N ALA A 54 4.72 14.75 -0.52
CA ALA A 54 6.15 14.71 -0.81
C ALA A 54 6.50 15.43 -2.12
N GLU A 55 5.65 15.35 -3.14
CA GLU A 55 5.80 16.11 -4.38
C GLU A 55 5.66 17.62 -4.13
N SER A 56 4.65 18.04 -3.36
CA SER A 56 4.49 19.45 -2.98
C SER A 56 5.72 19.98 -2.24
N ALA A 57 6.21 19.25 -1.24
CA ALA A 57 7.40 19.65 -0.49
C ALA A 57 8.66 19.72 -1.37
N TYR A 58 8.77 18.85 -2.37
CA TYR A 58 9.86 18.91 -3.35
C TYR A 58 9.78 20.16 -4.22
N LEU A 59 8.59 20.51 -4.73
CA LEU A 59 8.38 21.72 -5.51
C LEU A 59 8.65 22.99 -4.68
N ASP A 60 8.22 23.03 -3.42
CA ASP A 60 8.49 24.14 -2.51
C ASP A 60 9.99 24.32 -2.25
N ALA A 61 10.71 23.21 -1.98
CA ALA A 61 12.15 23.24 -1.79
C ALA A 61 12.89 23.70 -3.06
N TRP A 62 12.41 23.28 -4.23
CA TRP A 62 12.96 23.69 -5.51
C TRP A 62 12.69 25.16 -5.82
N GLN A 63 11.49 25.67 -5.53
CA GLN A 63 11.14 27.07 -5.68
C GLN A 63 11.94 27.97 -4.73
N ALA A 64 12.10 27.55 -3.47
CA ALA A 64 12.96 28.25 -2.51
C ALA A 64 14.42 28.31 -3.01
N TRP A 65 14.93 27.22 -3.57
CA TRP A 65 16.26 27.18 -4.16
C TRP A 65 16.42 28.16 -5.34
N ILE A 66 15.42 28.26 -6.22
CA ILE A 66 15.41 29.24 -7.31
C ILE A 66 15.42 30.67 -6.78
N ASN A 67 14.60 30.96 -5.77
CA ASN A 67 14.47 32.30 -5.20
C ASN A 67 15.75 32.76 -4.47
N ILE A 68 16.58 31.83 -3.97
CA ILE A 68 17.83 32.11 -3.24
C ILE A 68 19.05 32.21 -4.18
N ARG A 69 18.88 32.29 -5.51
CA ARG A 69 19.97 32.37 -6.53
C ARG A 69 20.86 33.63 -6.49
N THR A 70 21.28 34.07 -5.31
CA THR A 70 22.48 34.88 -5.05
C THR A 70 23.50 34.19 -4.13
N GLY A 71 23.23 32.99 -3.58
CA GLY A 71 24.17 32.29 -2.70
C GLY A 71 24.15 30.77 -2.87
N LYS A 72 25.33 30.17 -3.05
CA LYS A 72 25.56 28.72 -3.27
C LYS A 72 25.02 27.88 -2.11
N THR A 73 23.81 27.34 -2.21
CA THR A 73 23.33 26.28 -1.30
C THR A 73 22.52 25.23 -2.07
N LEU A 74 23.10 24.04 -2.22
CA LEU A 74 22.62 22.95 -3.09
C LEU A 74 21.96 21.78 -2.32
N LEU A 75 21.54 21.98 -1.06
CA LEU A 75 21.30 20.86 -0.12
C LEU A 75 19.82 20.52 0.25
N PRO A 76 18.83 21.44 0.19
CA PRO A 76 17.44 21.09 0.54
C PRO A 76 16.71 20.18 -0.47
N SER A 77 17.09 20.24 -1.76
CA SER A 77 16.40 19.54 -2.84
C SER A 77 16.60 18.02 -2.80
N GLU A 78 17.79 17.54 -2.41
CA GLU A 78 18.11 16.11 -2.42
C GLU A 78 17.33 15.32 -1.37
N ALA A 79 17.09 15.90 -0.19
CA ALA A 79 16.31 15.26 0.87
C ALA A 79 14.83 15.15 0.48
N ALA A 80 14.29 16.20 -0.14
CA ALA A 80 12.92 16.22 -0.65
C ALA A 80 12.75 15.25 -1.83
N GLU A 81 13.72 15.18 -2.74
CA GLU A 81 13.76 14.23 -3.84
C GLU A 81 13.77 12.78 -3.35
N LYS A 82 14.67 12.43 -2.41
CA LYS A 82 14.70 11.09 -1.79
C LYS A 82 13.41 10.75 -1.06
N ARG A 83 12.69 11.74 -0.50
CA ARG A 83 11.37 11.51 0.12
C ARG A 83 10.33 11.19 -0.95
N ARG A 84 10.24 11.99 -2.02
CA ARG A 84 9.35 11.77 -3.16
C ARG A 84 9.53 10.38 -3.77
N ASP A 85 10.77 9.98 -4.03
CA ASP A 85 11.06 8.68 -4.66
C ASP A 85 10.68 7.51 -3.74
N ARG A 86 10.90 7.63 -2.42
CA ARG A 86 10.43 6.63 -1.45
C ARG A 86 8.91 6.55 -1.41
N CYS A 87 8.19 7.67 -1.51
CA CYS A 87 6.74 7.65 -1.58
C CYS A 87 6.24 6.95 -2.85
N ARG A 88 6.83 7.25 -4.02
CA ARG A 88 6.51 6.57 -5.30
C ARG A 88 6.66 5.05 -5.21
N ILE A 89 7.77 4.57 -4.62
CA ILE A 89 7.99 3.13 -4.42
C ILE A 89 6.92 2.52 -3.51
N ARG A 90 6.50 3.23 -2.45
CA ARG A 90 5.45 2.76 -1.53
C ARG A 90 4.09 2.67 -2.22
N VAL A 91 3.72 3.66 -3.04
CA VAL A 91 2.50 3.64 -3.84
C VAL A 91 2.50 2.44 -4.78
N ALA A 92 3.57 2.27 -5.57
CA ALA A 92 3.68 1.14 -6.50
C ALA A 92 3.67 -0.24 -5.79
N ARG A 93 4.10 -0.31 -4.52
CA ARG A 93 3.99 -1.53 -3.70
C ARG A 93 2.56 -1.75 -3.21
N ALA A 94 1.88 -0.70 -2.76
CA ALA A 94 0.50 -0.77 -2.30
C ALA A 94 -0.47 -1.15 -3.44
N GLU A 95 -0.27 -0.57 -4.63
CA GLU A 95 -1.06 -0.87 -5.83
C GLU A 95 -0.91 -2.33 -6.26
N ARG A 96 0.33 -2.83 -6.34
CA ARG A 96 0.58 -4.25 -6.66
C ARG A 96 -0.06 -5.20 -5.65
N GLU A 97 -0.04 -4.83 -4.37
CA GLU A 97 -0.68 -5.64 -3.33
C GLU A 97 -2.21 -5.61 -3.46
N GLN A 98 -2.79 -4.45 -3.74
CA GLN A 98 -4.22 -4.31 -3.97
C GLN A 98 -4.67 -5.11 -5.21
N GLU A 99 -3.92 -5.04 -6.31
CA GLU A 99 -4.19 -5.80 -7.53
C GLU A 99 -4.08 -7.31 -7.29
N ARG A 100 -3.03 -7.77 -6.58
CA ARG A 100 -2.85 -9.17 -6.20
C ARG A 100 -4.04 -9.70 -5.39
N LEU A 101 -4.49 -8.94 -4.40
CA LEU A 101 -5.64 -9.32 -3.57
C LEU A 101 -6.95 -9.32 -4.35
N TYR A 102 -7.13 -8.38 -5.27
CA TYR A 102 -8.29 -8.37 -6.15
C TYR A 102 -8.34 -9.60 -7.07
N ALA A 103 -7.20 -9.98 -7.66
CA ALA A 103 -7.10 -11.19 -8.48
C ALA A 103 -7.41 -12.46 -7.68
N ALA A 104 -6.90 -12.55 -6.44
CA ALA A 104 -7.20 -13.67 -5.54
C ALA A 104 -8.70 -13.72 -5.17
N TYR A 105 -9.30 -12.58 -4.85
CA TYR A 105 -10.74 -12.47 -4.60
C TYR A 105 -11.56 -12.94 -5.82
N ARG A 106 -11.23 -12.44 -7.02
CA ARG A 106 -11.91 -12.82 -8.27
C ARG A 106 -11.85 -14.32 -8.51
N ALA A 107 -10.67 -14.93 -8.38
CA ALA A 107 -10.51 -16.38 -8.54
C ALA A 107 -11.30 -17.19 -7.49
N ALA A 108 -11.35 -16.72 -6.24
CA ALA A 108 -12.11 -17.37 -5.18
C ALA A 108 -13.63 -17.23 -5.37
N ALA A 109 -14.10 -16.09 -5.87
CA ALA A 109 -15.51 -15.85 -6.15
C ALA A 109 -16.01 -16.64 -7.36
N GLU A 110 -15.17 -16.87 -8.37
CA GLU A 110 -15.51 -17.67 -9.54
C GLU A 110 -15.54 -19.19 -9.24
N ALA A 111 -14.85 -19.63 -8.18
CA ALA A 111 -14.79 -21.03 -7.76
C ALA A 111 -15.83 -21.41 -6.69
N ALA A 112 -16.64 -20.45 -6.22
CA ALA A 112 -17.67 -20.62 -5.18
C ALA A 112 -19.06 -20.83 -5.80
#